data_AF-A0A7X3QNF8-F1
#
_entry.id   AF-A0A7X3QNF8-F1
#
_cell.length_a   1.000
_cell.length_b   1.000
_cell.length_c   1.000
_cell.angle_alpha   90.00
_cell.angle_beta   90.00
_cell.angle_gamma   90.00
#
_symmetry.space_group_name_H-M   'P 1'
#
loop_
_entity.id
_entity.type
_entity.pdbx_description
1 polymer ?
#
loop_
_entity_poly.entity_id
_entity_poly.type
_entity_poly.pdbx_seq_one_letter_code
_entity_poly.pdbx_strand_id
1 'polypeptide(L)'
;MSSSRGNSGGHGGDLLNSYAAADGSARADFLTGGVTLDTGESHSVFDDDGSAIIVHERPDPYAEEESDTGERVACGVIVPTGGGG
;
A
#
# COMPACT_ATOMS: atom_id res chain seq x y z
N MET A 1 -19.99 6.09 5.31
CA MET A 1 -20.71 5.64 4.11
C MET A 1 -19.98 4.42 3.55
N SER A 2 -20.68 3.29 3.41
CA SER A 2 -20.14 2.10 2.74
C SER A 2 -20.20 2.34 1.23
N SER A 3 -19.04 2.46 0.59
CA SER A 3 -18.94 2.45 -0.87
C SER A 3 -18.51 1.05 -1.30
N SER A 4 -19.51 0.18 -1.47
CA SER A 4 -19.42 -0.97 -2.35
C SER A 4 -18.92 -0.50 -3.72
N ARG A 5 -17.68 -0.86 -4.07
CA ARG A 5 -17.28 -1.01 -5.48
C ARG A 5 -17.34 -2.51 -5.76
N GLY A 6 -18.30 -2.89 -6.59
CA GLY A 6 -18.59 -4.28 -6.91
C GLY A 6 -17.46 -4.94 -7.69
N ASN A 7 -17.17 -6.20 -7.35
CA ASN A 7 -16.66 -7.30 -8.18
C ASN A 7 -15.65 -6.99 -9.32
N SER A 8 -14.74 -6.03 -9.06
CA SER A 8 -13.66 -5.49 -9.92
C SER A 8 -12.73 -4.69 -8.98
N GLY A 9 -12.26 -5.35 -7.92
CA GLY A 9 -11.64 -4.68 -6.78
C GLY A 9 -10.13 -4.57 -6.97
N GLY A 10 -9.58 -3.37 -6.78
CA GLY A 10 -8.12 -3.15 -6.71
C GLY A 10 -7.45 -4.14 -5.75
N HIS A 11 -6.14 -4.34 -5.94
CA HIS A 11 -5.38 -5.31 -5.14
C HIS A 11 -5.46 -4.96 -3.65
N GLY A 12 -5.32 -5.97 -2.79
CA GLY A 12 -5.40 -5.77 -1.33
C GLY A 12 -4.38 -4.74 -0.81
N GLY A 13 -3.25 -4.59 -1.50
CA GLY A 13 -2.20 -3.62 -1.18
C GLY A 13 -2.38 -2.23 -1.79
N ASP A 14 -3.39 -1.99 -2.64
CA ASP A 14 -3.61 -0.69 -3.27
C ASP A 14 -4.07 0.34 -2.23
N LEU A 15 -3.43 1.51 -2.25
CA LEU A 15 -3.73 2.64 -1.37
C LEU A 15 -4.04 3.89 -2.20
N LEU A 16 -4.66 4.89 -1.58
CA LEU A 16 -4.92 6.17 -2.24
C LEU A 16 -3.60 6.93 -2.51
N ASN A 17 -3.56 7.67 -3.62
CA ASN A 17 -2.49 8.61 -3.93
C ASN A 17 -2.25 9.58 -2.78
N SER A 18 -0.97 9.72 -2.40
CA SER A 18 -0.49 10.74 -1.47
C SER A 18 0.12 11.92 -2.21
N TYR A 19 0.21 13.08 -1.55
CA TYR A 19 0.69 14.31 -2.16
C TYR A 19 1.84 14.89 -1.35
N ALA A 20 2.93 15.21 -2.04
CA ALA A 20 4.03 15.95 -1.45
C ALA A 20 3.70 17.45 -1.39
N ALA A 21 4.16 18.10 -0.32
CA ALA A 21 4.19 19.55 -0.19
C ALA A 21 5.26 20.14 -1.12
N ALA A 22 5.25 21.47 -1.26
CA ALA A 22 6.19 22.19 -2.14
C ALA A 22 7.67 22.02 -1.74
N ASP A 23 7.94 21.64 -0.50
CA ASP A 23 9.28 21.34 0.01
C ASP A 23 9.72 19.87 -0.22
N GLY A 24 8.88 19.07 -0.87
CA GLY A 24 9.13 17.65 -1.13
C GLY A 24 8.77 16.71 0.01
N SER A 25 8.31 17.21 1.16
CA SER A 25 7.84 16.36 2.26
C SER A 25 6.44 15.80 1.98
N ALA A 26 6.15 14.59 2.45
CA ALA A 26 4.81 14.00 2.36
C ALA A 26 4.43 13.36 3.70
N ARG A 27 3.16 13.52 4.09
CA ARG A 27 2.55 12.80 5.20
C ARG A 27 1.24 12.22 4.71
N ALA A 28 1.07 10.91 4.90
CA ALA A 28 -0.14 10.21 4.51
C ALA A 28 -0.63 9.35 5.68
N ASP A 29 -1.95 9.36 5.88
CA ASP A 29 -2.64 8.47 6.80
C ASP A 29 -3.68 7.70 5.97
N PHE A 30 -3.66 6.38 6.05
CA PHE A 30 -4.59 5.51 5.33
C PHE A 30 -5.33 4.61 6.29
N LEU A 31 -6.59 4.31 5.96
CA LEU A 31 -7.35 3.24 6.58
C LEU A 31 -7.73 2.26 5.49
N THR A 32 -7.26 1.02 5.60
CA THR A 32 -7.55 -0.05 4.66
C THR A 32 -8.01 -1.30 5.40
N GLY A 33 -8.89 -2.07 4.77
CA GLY A 33 -9.23 -3.43 5.18
C GLY A 33 -8.70 -4.48 4.21
N GLY A 34 -7.83 -4.10 3.27
CA GLY A 34 -7.27 -4.99 2.24
C GLY A 34 -6.09 -5.83 2.72
N VAL A 35 -5.49 -5.48 3.87
CA VAL A 35 -4.39 -6.21 4.51
C VAL A 35 -4.60 -6.26 6.02
N THR A 36 -3.90 -7.17 6.69
CA THR A 36 -3.85 -7.27 8.16
C THR A 36 -2.42 -7.29 8.67
N LEU A 37 -2.25 -6.90 9.94
CA LEU A 37 -1.01 -7.05 10.71
C LEU A 37 -1.00 -8.33 11.55
N ASP A 38 -2.09 -9.11 11.55
CA ASP A 38 -2.15 -10.39 12.26
C ASP A 38 -1.30 -11.43 11.50
N THR A 39 -0.29 -11.98 12.15
CA THR A 39 0.61 -12.98 11.55
C THR A 39 -0.13 -14.30 11.31
N GLY A 40 0.08 -14.90 10.13
CA GLY A 40 -0.48 -16.21 9.77
C GLY A 40 -1.91 -16.18 9.24
N GLU A 41 -2.56 -15.01 9.22
CA GLU A 41 -3.87 -14.81 8.61
C GLU A 41 -3.75 -14.54 7.10
N SER A 42 -4.83 -14.78 6.35
CA SER A 42 -4.87 -14.41 4.93
C SER A 42 -4.75 -12.88 4.77
N HIS A 43 -3.95 -12.43 3.80
CA HIS A 43 -3.63 -11.01 3.58
C HIS A 43 -2.80 -10.36 4.69
N SER A 44 -2.09 -11.17 5.49
CA SER A 44 -1.07 -10.66 6.39
C SER A 44 0.08 -10.04 5.59
N VAL A 45 0.56 -8.88 6.03
CA VAL A 45 1.80 -8.28 5.49
C VAL A 45 3.07 -8.96 6.02
N PHE A 46 2.91 -9.98 6.86
CA PHE A 46 3.97 -10.78 7.50
C PHE A 46 3.94 -12.24 7.02
N ASP A 47 3.67 -12.44 5.73
CA ASP A 47 3.75 -13.74 5.05
C ASP A 47 5.21 -14.18 4.82
N ASP A 48 5.38 -15.32 4.16
CA ASP A 48 6.67 -16.02 4.05
C ASP A 48 7.74 -15.21 3.29
N ASP A 49 7.34 -14.37 2.33
CA ASP A 49 8.22 -13.45 1.60
C ASP A 49 8.18 -12.00 2.13
N GLY A 50 7.18 -11.69 2.97
CA GLY A 50 7.02 -10.40 3.61
C GLY A 50 6.55 -9.31 2.65
N SER A 51 6.32 -8.11 3.19
CA SER A 51 5.77 -7.00 2.43
C SER A 51 6.60 -5.72 2.55
N ALA A 52 6.43 -4.83 1.57
CA ALA A 52 7.03 -3.50 1.57
C ALA A 52 6.01 -2.43 1.16
N ILE A 53 6.16 -1.24 1.73
CA ILE A 53 5.50 -0.02 1.24
C ILE A 53 6.38 0.58 0.15
N ILE A 54 5.78 0.88 -1.01
CA ILE A 54 6.44 1.47 -2.17
C ILE A 54 5.84 2.84 -2.47
N VAL A 55 6.69 3.82 -2.77
CA VAL A 55 6.28 5.11 -3.33
C VAL A 55 6.70 5.15 -4.78
N HIS A 56 5.77 5.50 -5.65
CA HIS A 56 6.01 5.62 -7.09
C HIS A 56 6.25 7.08 -7.51
N GLU A 57 6.92 7.24 -8.67
CA GLU A 57 7.22 8.53 -9.27
C GLU A 57 5.96 9.32 -9.68
N ARG A 58 4.93 8.61 -10.15
CA ARG A 58 3.69 9.20 -10.67
C ARG A 58 2.45 8.74 -9.91
N PRO A 59 1.37 9.54 -9.91
CA PRO A 59 0.09 9.14 -9.32
C PRO A 59 -0.49 7.89 -9.98
N ASP A 60 -1.14 7.05 -9.19
CA ASP A 60 -1.91 5.91 -9.68
C ASP A 60 -3.16 6.39 -10.45
N PRO A 61 -3.38 5.99 -11.72
CA PRO A 61 -4.62 6.19 -12.45
C PRO A 61 -5.84 5.44 -11.90
N TYR A 62 -5.66 4.50 -10.96
CA TYR A 62 -6.67 3.58 -10.43
C TYR A 62 -7.37 2.76 -11.53
N ALA A 63 -6.58 2.25 -12.47
CA ALA A 63 -7.07 1.41 -13.55
C ALA A 63 -7.24 -0.04 -13.07
N GLU A 64 -8.23 -0.73 -13.64
CA GLU A 64 -8.54 -2.14 -13.37
C GLU A 64 -7.41 -3.10 -13.82
N GLU A 65 -6.57 -2.66 -14.77
CA GLU A 65 -5.47 -3.42 -15.37
C GLU A 65 -4.27 -2.47 -15.59
N GLU A 66 -3.04 -3.00 -15.46
CA GLU A 66 -1.73 -2.37 -15.76
C GLU A 66 -1.65 -0.84 -15.48
N SER A 67 -1.53 -0.50 -14.20
CA SER A 67 -1.28 0.89 -13.77
C SER A 67 0.20 1.25 -13.93
N ASP A 68 0.53 2.09 -14.92
CA ASP A 68 1.88 2.63 -15.09
C ASP A 68 2.11 3.88 -14.21
N THR A 69 2.68 3.65 -13.04
CA THR A 69 3.04 4.66 -12.04
C THR A 69 4.51 5.08 -12.12
N GLY A 70 5.25 4.64 -13.15
CA GLY A 70 6.67 4.95 -13.29
C GLY A 70 7.57 4.23 -12.27
N GLU A 71 8.74 4.81 -12.02
CA GLU A 71 9.75 4.17 -11.17
C GLU A 71 9.33 4.08 -9.69
N ARG A 72 9.92 3.13 -8.97
CA ARG A 72 9.80 3.01 -7.51
C ARG A 72 10.82 3.94 -6.86
N VAL A 73 10.38 5.11 -6.40
CA VAL A 73 11.27 6.18 -5.90
C VAL A 73 11.63 6.02 -4.42
N ALA A 74 10.85 5.24 -3.65
CA ALA A 74 11.20 4.84 -2.29
C ALA A 74 10.59 3.47 -1.95
N CYS A 75 11.24 2.76 -1.02
CA CYS A 75 10.73 1.51 -0.47
C CYS A 75 11.03 1.40 1.03
N GLY A 76 10.15 0.72 1.75
CA GLY A 76 10.36 0.36 3.16
C GLY A 76 9.75 -1.00 3.46
N VAL A 77 10.58 -1.93 3.95
CA VAL A 77 10.12 -3.26 4.37
C VAL A 77 9.29 -3.12 5.65
N ILE A 78 8.14 -3.78 5.70
CA ILE A 78 7.28 -3.81 6.88
C ILE A 78 7.77 -4.92 7.79
N VAL A 79 8.19 -4.56 9.00
CA VAL A 79 8.66 -5.51 10.02
C VAL A 79 7.85 -5.36 11.32
N PRO A 80 7.56 -6.45 12.04
CA PRO A 80 6.91 -6.37 13.34
C PRO A 80 7.78 -5.59 14.32
N THR A 81 7.23 -4.51 14.90
CA THR A 81 7.92 -3.76 15.95
C THR A 81 7.78 -4.51 17.28
N GLY A 82 8.62 -5.53 17.48
CA GLY A 82 8.59 -6.38 18.68
C GLY A 82 9.31 -7.73 18.54
N GLY A 83 9.67 -8.15 17.32
CA GLY A 83 10.53 -9.31 17.07
C GLY A 83 11.96 -8.85 16.79
N GLY A 84 12.74 -8.61 17.85
CA GLY A 84 14.16 -8.29 17.73
C GLY A 84 14.96 -9.46 17.15
N GLY A 85 15.79 -9.16 16.15
CA GLY A 85 17.11 -9.75 16.00
C GLY A 85 18.14 -8.80 16.58
#